data_AF-A0A1A7C307-F1
#
_entry.id   AF-A0A1A7C307-F1
#
_cell.length_a   1.000
_cell.length_b   1.000
_cell.length_c   1.000
_cell.angle_alpha   90.00
_cell.angle_beta   90.00
_cell.angle_gamma   90.00
#
_symmetry.space_group_name_H-M   'P 1'
#
loop_
_entity.id
_entity.type
_entity.pdbx_description
1 polymer ?
#
loop_
_entity_poly.entity_id
_entity_poly.type
_entity_poly.pdbx_seq_one_letter_code
_entity_poly.pdbx_strand_id
1 'polypeptide(L)'
;MQVTTLHPLALLALLACGVSASAAERAAPQTRTATSEERQSFAQFYAGRPATARTLFEVTRDASGRGWTVSATTEAPPHRGQGALCRTHRTSFVLKGAGKQARWEESGVAYYAWLDRGACRPVAEPVRLLQRVPDAELEGVLLYQKPLLARARLLMAGNTECAPLRALNFSLAAVDVGAPRPQAQEQYALVFRSDRDSYARIWLRRSGQQYDAWTVTCPPVL
;
A
#
# COMPACT_ATOMS: atom_id res chain seq x y z
N MET A 1 21.72 -61.85 42.10
CA MET A 1 20.86 -62.71 41.26
C MET A 1 19.51 -62.85 41.93
N GLN A 2 18.51 -62.11 41.44
CA GLN A 2 17.08 -62.36 41.64
C GLN A 2 16.35 -61.54 40.56
N VAL A 3 15.38 -62.17 39.92
CA VAL A 3 14.75 -61.78 38.66
C VAL A 3 13.26 -61.54 38.92
N THR A 4 12.70 -60.47 38.32
CA THR A 4 11.27 -60.19 37.99
C THR A 4 10.26 -60.13 39.16
N THR A 5 9.19 -59.33 39.20
CA THR A 5 8.46 -58.36 38.34
C THR A 5 7.31 -57.83 39.20
N LEU A 6 6.82 -56.59 39.00
CA LEU A 6 5.38 -56.24 38.85
C LEU A 6 5.17 -54.72 38.83
N HIS A 7 4.55 -54.23 37.76
CA HIS A 7 3.95 -52.90 37.64
C HIS A 7 2.68 -52.80 38.51
N PRO A 8 2.27 -51.57 38.83
CA PRO A 8 0.95 -51.17 38.34
C PRO A 8 0.93 -49.78 37.70
N LEU A 9 0.15 -49.72 36.61
CA LEU A 9 -0.37 -48.51 35.98
C LEU A 9 -1.07 -47.61 37.00
N ALA A 10 -0.83 -46.31 36.92
CA ALA A 10 -1.69 -45.29 37.51
C ALA A 10 -2.07 -44.25 36.44
N LEU A 11 -3.36 -44.25 36.12
CA LEU A 11 -4.09 -43.25 35.35
C LEU A 11 -3.84 -41.84 35.87
N LEU A 12 -3.63 -40.89 34.97
CA LEU A 12 -3.97 -39.48 35.19
C LEU A 12 -4.57 -38.92 33.90
N ALA A 13 -5.89 -39.02 33.82
CA ALA A 13 -6.74 -38.27 32.91
C ALA A 13 -7.11 -36.95 33.59
N LEU A 14 -6.63 -35.82 33.06
CA LEU A 14 -7.13 -34.49 33.44
C LEU A 14 -7.24 -33.59 32.21
N LEU A 15 -8.49 -33.40 31.82
CA LEU A 15 -9.11 -32.25 31.16
C LEU A 15 -8.17 -31.11 30.71
N ALA A 16 -8.09 -30.90 29.40
CA ALA A 16 -7.89 -29.57 28.82
C ALA A 16 -9.11 -29.23 27.97
N CYS A 17 -9.98 -28.40 28.54
CA CYS A 17 -11.15 -27.83 27.86
C CYS A 17 -10.73 -27.18 26.54
N GLY A 18 -11.47 -27.54 25.48
CA GLY A 18 -11.38 -26.90 24.20
C GLY A 18 -11.69 -25.42 24.31
N VAL A 19 -10.70 -24.59 23.99
CA VAL A 19 -10.94 -23.23 23.53
C VAL A 19 -10.84 -23.28 22.02
N SER A 20 -11.94 -23.69 21.38
CA SER A 20 -12.14 -23.46 19.96
C SER A 20 -12.23 -21.95 19.77
N ALA A 21 -11.09 -21.31 19.52
CA ALA A 21 -11.05 -19.95 19.02
C ALA A 21 -11.73 -19.98 17.65
N SER A 22 -13.01 -19.66 17.60
CA SER A 22 -13.69 -19.31 16.36
C SER A 22 -13.01 -18.07 15.83
N ALA A 23 -12.01 -18.27 14.97
CA ALA A 23 -11.58 -17.27 14.03
C ALA A 23 -12.83 -16.90 13.23
N ALA A 24 -13.45 -15.76 13.58
CA ALA A 24 -14.50 -15.19 12.78
C ALA A 24 -13.87 -14.85 11.43
N GLU A 25 -14.03 -15.76 10.48
CA GLU A 25 -13.66 -15.54 9.10
C GLU A 25 -14.48 -14.35 8.61
N ARG A 26 -13.85 -13.17 8.60
CA ARG A 26 -14.46 -11.96 8.08
C ARG A 26 -14.78 -12.27 6.62
N ALA A 27 -16.06 -12.41 6.30
CA ALA A 27 -16.52 -12.61 4.94
C ALA A 27 -15.85 -11.58 4.03
N ALA A 28 -15.24 -12.05 2.94
CA ALA A 28 -14.54 -11.16 2.03
C ALA A 28 -15.53 -10.13 1.45
N PRO A 29 -15.10 -8.87 1.24
CA PRO A 29 -15.93 -7.87 0.58
C PRO A 29 -16.34 -8.35 -0.81
N GLN A 30 -17.61 -8.18 -1.15
CA GLN A 30 -18.15 -8.56 -2.46
C GLN A 30 -17.82 -7.48 -3.48
N THR A 31 -17.51 -7.88 -4.72
CA THR A 31 -17.22 -6.95 -5.83
C THR A 31 -18.13 -7.22 -7.02
N ARG A 32 -18.43 -6.18 -7.80
CA ARG A 32 -19.09 -6.31 -9.10
C ARG A 32 -18.60 -5.27 -10.08
N THR A 33 -18.89 -5.50 -11.36
CA THR A 33 -18.71 -4.49 -12.40
C THR A 33 -19.72 -3.35 -12.22
N ALA A 34 -19.29 -2.12 -12.49
CA ALA A 34 -20.20 -0.98 -12.57
C ALA A 34 -21.25 -1.18 -13.66
N THR A 35 -22.48 -0.72 -13.42
CA THR A 35 -23.55 -0.75 -14.43
C THR A 35 -23.32 0.31 -15.50
N SER A 36 -24.05 0.22 -16.62
CA SER A 36 -24.06 1.27 -17.64
C SER A 36 -24.56 2.61 -17.09
N GLU A 37 -25.61 2.57 -16.26
CA GLU A 37 -26.20 3.73 -15.60
C GLU A 37 -25.20 4.42 -14.66
N GLU A 38 -24.45 3.65 -13.86
CA GLU A 38 -23.41 4.17 -12.98
C GLU A 38 -22.30 4.86 -13.79
N ARG A 39 -21.82 4.23 -14.86
CA ARG A 39 -20.81 4.83 -15.76
C ARG A 39 -21.31 6.09 -16.43
N GLN A 40 -22.55 6.10 -16.93
CA GLN A 40 -23.14 7.25 -17.59
C GLN A 40 -23.38 8.41 -16.61
N SER A 41 -23.82 8.12 -15.39
CA SER A 41 -23.98 9.11 -14.33
C SER A 41 -22.66 9.80 -13.99
N PHE A 42 -21.55 9.03 -13.93
CA PHE A 42 -20.23 9.59 -13.70
C PHE A 42 -19.76 10.44 -14.89
N ALA A 43 -19.96 9.97 -16.11
CA ALA A 43 -19.61 10.73 -17.31
C ALA A 43 -20.33 12.08 -17.38
N GLN A 44 -21.61 12.13 -16.98
CA GLN A 44 -22.37 13.38 -16.86
C GLN A 44 -21.82 14.29 -15.76
N PHE A 45 -21.54 13.73 -14.57
CA PHE A 45 -20.94 14.48 -13.46
C PHE A 45 -19.55 15.06 -13.81
N TYR A 46 -18.75 14.30 -14.56
CA TYR A 46 -17.39 14.68 -14.93
C TYR A 46 -17.33 15.53 -16.21
N ALA A 47 -18.46 15.79 -16.87
CA ALA A 47 -18.51 16.57 -18.10
C ALA A 47 -17.96 17.99 -17.87
N GLY A 48 -17.12 18.47 -18.79
CA GLY A 48 -16.50 19.80 -18.71
C GLY A 48 -15.28 19.92 -17.78
N ARG A 49 -14.86 18.82 -17.14
CA ARG A 49 -13.60 18.75 -16.38
C ARG A 49 -12.40 18.46 -17.31
N PRO A 50 -11.15 18.62 -16.83
CA PRO A 50 -9.96 18.31 -17.63
C PRO A 50 -9.97 16.89 -18.20
N ALA A 51 -9.34 16.71 -19.36
CA ALA A 51 -9.21 15.40 -19.99
C ALA A 51 -8.52 14.40 -19.05
N THR A 52 -9.00 13.16 -19.06
CA THR A 52 -8.43 12.06 -18.28
C THR A 52 -7.71 11.09 -19.20
N ALA A 53 -6.60 10.51 -18.75
CA ALA A 53 -5.94 9.42 -19.46
C ALA A 53 -6.68 8.09 -19.27
N ARG A 54 -7.34 7.93 -18.11
CA ARG A 54 -8.06 6.71 -17.74
C ARG A 54 -9.13 7.02 -16.72
N THR A 55 -10.24 6.29 -16.77
CA THR A 55 -11.24 6.23 -15.71
C THR A 55 -11.44 4.78 -15.30
N LEU A 56 -11.40 4.51 -14.00
CA LEU A 56 -11.61 3.21 -13.39
C LEU A 56 -12.85 3.24 -12.50
N PHE A 57 -13.59 2.13 -12.46
CA PHE A 57 -14.72 1.96 -11.57
C PHE A 57 -14.48 0.79 -10.64
N GLU A 58 -14.81 0.96 -9.37
CA GLU A 58 -14.78 -0.09 -8.37
C GLU A 58 -16.11 -0.06 -7.62
N VAL A 59 -16.77 -1.22 -7.57
CA VAL A 59 -18.02 -1.40 -6.84
C VAL A 59 -17.86 -2.50 -5.81
N THR A 60 -17.93 -2.12 -4.54
CA THR A 60 -17.69 -3.00 -3.41
C THR A 60 -18.89 -3.01 -2.48
N ARG A 61 -19.10 -4.12 -1.79
CA ARG A 61 -20.04 -4.23 -0.68
C ARG A 61 -19.27 -4.82 0.50
N ASP A 62 -19.37 -4.16 1.64
CA ASP A 62 -18.68 -4.57 2.85
C ASP A 62 -19.20 -5.93 3.36
N ALA A 63 -18.44 -6.53 4.27
CA ALA A 63 -18.79 -7.81 4.91
C ALA A 63 -20.08 -7.73 5.75
N SER A 64 -20.53 -6.52 6.12
CA SER A 64 -21.80 -6.31 6.83
C SER A 64 -23.01 -6.38 5.91
N GLY A 65 -22.79 -6.50 4.59
CA GLY A 65 -23.83 -6.59 3.58
C GLY A 65 -24.56 -5.28 3.32
N ARG A 66 -24.10 -4.16 3.90
CA ARG A 66 -24.78 -2.87 3.80
C ARG A 66 -24.43 -2.17 2.49
N GLY A 67 -25.43 -2.04 1.62
CA GLY A 67 -25.36 -1.24 0.40
C GLY A 67 -24.31 -1.71 -0.62
N TRP A 68 -24.32 -1.12 -1.81
CA TRP A 68 -23.15 -1.18 -2.70
C TRP A 68 -22.50 0.21 -2.65
N THR A 69 -21.19 0.25 -2.47
CA THR A 69 -20.39 1.46 -2.62
C THR A 69 -19.86 1.50 -4.04
N VAL A 70 -20.23 2.54 -4.78
CA VAL A 70 -19.75 2.76 -6.14
C VAL A 70 -18.71 3.88 -6.09
N SER A 71 -17.52 3.60 -6.63
CA SER A 71 -16.45 4.58 -6.74
C SER A 71 -15.92 4.66 -8.17
N ALA A 72 -15.44 5.84 -8.53
CA ALA A 72 -14.79 6.10 -9.80
C ALA A 72 -13.45 6.79 -9.52
N THR A 73 -12.40 6.42 -10.24
CA THR A 73 -11.09 7.05 -10.13
C THR A 73 -10.64 7.52 -11.51
N THR A 74 -10.35 8.81 -11.64
CA THR A 74 -9.84 9.40 -12.87
C THR A 74 -8.35 9.66 -12.76
N GLU A 75 -7.58 9.23 -13.75
CA GLU A 75 -6.16 9.50 -13.86
C GLU A 75 -5.92 10.66 -14.83
N ALA A 76 -5.17 11.67 -14.38
CA ALA A 76 -4.75 12.75 -15.25
C ALA A 76 -3.71 12.28 -16.29
N PRO A 77 -3.62 12.92 -17.46
CA PRO A 77 -2.52 12.70 -18.39
C PRO A 77 -1.17 12.88 -17.68
N PRO A 78 -0.24 11.91 -17.81
CA PRO A 78 1.11 12.08 -17.29
C PRO A 78 1.78 13.32 -17.85
N HIS A 79 2.59 13.99 -17.03
CA HIS A 79 3.41 15.12 -17.44
C HIS A 79 4.84 14.98 -16.93
N ARG A 80 5.77 15.66 -17.61
CA ARG A 80 7.19 15.69 -17.26
C ARG A 80 7.43 16.64 -16.07
N GLY A 81 8.16 16.14 -15.08
CA GLY A 81 8.78 16.95 -14.02
C GLY A 81 10.24 17.28 -14.37
N GLN A 82 11.08 17.45 -13.36
CA GLN A 82 12.52 17.63 -13.57
C GLN A 82 13.20 16.35 -14.11
N GLY A 83 14.15 16.51 -15.04
CA GLY A 83 14.99 15.40 -15.49
C GLY A 83 14.19 14.27 -16.14
N ALA A 84 14.40 13.03 -15.67
CA ALA A 84 13.66 11.84 -16.11
C ALA A 84 12.35 11.63 -15.34
N LEU A 85 11.97 12.52 -14.41
CA LEU A 85 10.77 12.36 -13.60
C LEU A 85 9.50 12.58 -14.42
N CYS A 86 8.55 11.66 -14.26
CA CYS A 86 7.19 11.76 -14.77
C CYS A 86 6.22 11.73 -13.59
N ARG A 87 5.14 12.51 -13.69
CA ARG A 87 4.13 12.64 -12.64
C ARG A 87 2.73 12.46 -13.20
N THR A 88 1.84 11.97 -12.35
CA THR A 88 0.39 12.03 -12.56
C THR A 88 -0.32 12.14 -11.22
N HIS A 89 -1.62 12.34 -11.25
CA HIS A 89 -2.48 12.18 -10.09
C HIS A 89 -3.73 11.39 -10.46
N ARG A 90 -4.31 10.74 -9.46
CA ARG A 90 -5.60 10.09 -9.54
C ARG A 90 -6.54 10.77 -8.56
N THR A 91 -7.71 11.16 -9.04
CA THR A 91 -8.78 11.69 -8.19
C THR A 91 -9.85 10.62 -8.05
N SER A 92 -10.19 10.27 -6.83
CA SER A 92 -11.23 9.30 -6.50
C SER A 92 -12.52 10.01 -6.15
N PHE A 93 -13.63 9.42 -6.57
CA PHE A 93 -14.98 9.88 -6.35
C PHE A 93 -15.81 8.72 -5.82
N VAL A 94 -16.77 9.04 -4.96
CA VAL A 94 -17.73 8.07 -4.42
C VAL A 94 -19.14 8.56 -4.71
N LEU A 95 -20.02 7.64 -5.12
CA LEU A 95 -21.44 7.95 -5.25
C LEU A 95 -22.09 7.88 -3.86
N LYS A 96 -22.56 9.03 -3.37
CA LYS A 96 -23.30 9.15 -2.11
C LYS A 96 -24.79 9.21 -2.38
N GLY A 97 -25.59 8.76 -1.42
CA GLY A 97 -27.05 8.73 -1.51
C GLY A 97 -27.59 7.57 -2.36
N ALA A 98 -28.90 7.59 -2.62
CA ALA A 98 -29.60 6.59 -3.41
C ALA A 98 -30.68 7.22 -4.30
N GLY A 99 -30.97 6.57 -5.43
CA GLY A 99 -32.01 7.01 -6.37
C GLY A 99 -31.77 8.44 -6.86
N LYS A 100 -32.80 9.30 -6.79
CA LYS A 100 -32.76 10.69 -7.29
C LYS A 100 -31.79 11.59 -6.51
N GLN A 101 -31.44 11.23 -5.27
CA GLN A 101 -30.51 11.96 -4.42
C GLN A 101 -29.05 11.50 -4.61
N ALA A 102 -28.79 10.57 -5.53
CA ALA A 102 -27.45 10.08 -5.77
C ALA A 102 -26.57 11.19 -6.36
N ARG A 103 -25.43 11.48 -5.71
CA ARG A 103 -24.49 12.52 -6.12
C ARG A 103 -23.05 12.02 -5.98
N TRP A 104 -22.24 12.34 -6.97
CA TRP A 104 -20.81 12.03 -6.94
C TRP A 104 -20.09 13.09 -6.12
N GLU A 105 -19.25 12.64 -5.19
CA GLU A 105 -18.42 13.49 -4.35
C GLU A 105 -16.97 13.06 -4.46
N GLU A 106 -16.05 14.02 -4.47
CA GLU A 106 -14.63 13.75 -4.41
C GLU A 106 -14.27 13.14 -3.05
N SER A 107 -13.61 11.99 -3.05
CA SER A 107 -13.18 11.29 -1.84
C SER A 107 -11.69 11.45 -1.57
N GLY A 108 -10.90 11.87 -2.55
CA GLY A 108 -9.50 12.21 -2.36
C GLY A 108 -8.69 12.27 -3.64
N VAL A 109 -7.44 12.70 -3.50
CA VAL A 109 -6.45 12.76 -4.58
C VAL A 109 -5.19 12.02 -4.14
N ALA A 110 -4.66 11.17 -5.02
CA ALA A 110 -3.38 10.50 -4.84
C ALA A 110 -2.41 10.93 -5.95
N TYR A 111 -1.19 11.27 -5.56
CA TYR A 111 -0.13 11.67 -6.48
C TYR A 111 0.82 10.51 -6.74
N TYR A 112 1.34 10.44 -7.96
CA TYR A 112 2.23 9.36 -8.37
C TYR A 112 3.39 9.89 -9.22
N ALA A 113 4.50 9.15 -9.19
CA ALA A 113 5.68 9.43 -9.99
C ALA A 113 6.42 8.17 -10.44
N TRP A 114 7.19 8.29 -11.51
CA TRP A 114 8.12 7.27 -11.99
C TRP A 114 9.22 7.93 -12.82
N LEU A 115 10.26 7.17 -13.17
CA LEU A 115 11.32 7.64 -14.05
C LEU A 115 11.09 7.11 -15.48
N ASP A 116 10.97 8.01 -16.45
CA ASP A 116 10.95 7.72 -17.88
C ASP A 116 11.66 8.85 -18.65
N ARG A 117 12.70 8.49 -19.39
CA ARG A 117 13.46 9.42 -20.25
C ARG A 117 12.71 9.78 -21.54
N GLY A 118 11.63 9.07 -21.87
CA GLY A 118 10.84 9.26 -23.08
C GLY A 118 9.69 10.26 -22.94
N ALA A 119 8.48 9.85 -23.29
CA ALA A 119 7.31 10.73 -23.37
C ALA A 119 6.42 10.71 -22.11
N CYS A 120 6.90 10.18 -20.98
CA CYS A 120 6.10 9.94 -19.78
C CYS A 120 4.88 9.06 -20.08
N ARG A 121 5.13 7.89 -20.68
CA ARG A 121 4.03 6.95 -20.97
C ARG A 121 3.40 6.46 -19.66
N PRO A 122 2.07 6.25 -19.61
CA PRO A 122 1.43 5.63 -18.45
C PRO A 122 2.06 4.27 -18.12
N VAL A 123 2.27 4.01 -16.83
CA VAL A 123 2.81 2.76 -16.32
C VAL A 123 1.79 2.06 -15.42
N ALA A 124 1.85 0.72 -15.34
CA ALA A 124 0.92 -0.05 -14.54
C ALA A 124 1.04 0.24 -13.03
N GLU A 125 2.28 0.32 -12.54
CA GLU A 125 2.59 0.49 -11.11
C GLU A 125 3.47 1.74 -10.91
N PRO A 126 2.90 2.95 -10.97
CA PRO A 126 3.64 4.15 -10.64
C PRO A 126 3.83 4.25 -9.11
N VAL A 127 4.90 4.90 -8.67
CA VAL A 127 5.23 5.06 -7.25
C VAL A 127 4.33 6.13 -6.64
N ARG A 128 3.57 5.79 -5.59
CA ARG A 128 2.70 6.74 -4.88
C ARG A 128 3.51 7.75 -4.09
N LEU A 129 3.07 8.99 -4.01
CA LEU A 129 3.62 10.00 -3.13
C LEU A 129 2.67 10.18 -1.95
N LEU A 130 3.09 9.78 -0.75
CA LEU A 130 2.30 9.94 0.47
C LEU A 130 2.29 11.39 0.96
N GLN A 131 3.36 12.12 0.65
CA GLN A 131 3.51 13.54 0.92
C GLN A 131 4.07 14.25 -0.33
N ARG A 132 4.02 15.59 -0.33
CA ARG A 132 4.61 16.38 -1.41
C ARG A 132 6.14 16.28 -1.35
N VAL A 133 6.74 15.77 -2.43
CA VAL A 133 8.21 15.68 -2.57
C VAL A 133 8.66 16.60 -3.72
N PRO A 134 9.68 17.46 -3.50
CA PRO A 134 10.31 18.24 -4.57
C PRO A 134 10.97 17.36 -5.62
N ASP A 135 10.94 17.76 -6.89
CA ASP A 135 11.41 16.93 -8.01
C ASP A 135 12.89 16.55 -7.90
N ALA A 136 13.74 17.50 -7.49
CA ALA A 136 15.18 17.28 -7.32
C ALA A 136 15.48 16.14 -6.34
N GLU A 137 14.73 16.07 -5.23
CA GLU A 137 14.90 15.01 -4.23
C GLU A 137 14.21 13.72 -4.67
N LEU A 138 13.03 13.83 -5.32
CA LEU A 138 12.27 12.68 -5.80
C LEU A 138 13.01 11.88 -6.87
N GLU A 139 13.64 12.55 -7.84
CA GLU A 139 14.44 11.88 -8.87
C GLU A 139 15.62 11.11 -8.24
N GLY A 140 16.31 11.74 -7.29
CA GLY A 140 17.40 11.12 -6.54
C GLY A 140 16.98 9.85 -5.80
N VAL A 141 15.91 9.90 -5.00
CA VAL A 141 15.47 8.73 -4.21
C VAL A 141 14.95 7.60 -5.10
N LEU A 142 14.29 7.91 -6.23
CA LEU A 142 13.78 6.90 -7.16
C LEU A 142 14.91 6.19 -7.92
N LEU A 143 15.99 6.92 -8.26
CA LEU A 143 17.12 6.35 -9.00
C LEU A 143 17.86 5.28 -8.19
N TYR A 144 18.00 5.49 -6.87
CA TYR A 144 18.79 4.62 -5.99
C TYR A 144 17.97 3.59 -5.19
N GLN A 145 16.71 3.37 -5.55
CA GLN A 145 15.81 2.49 -4.79
C GLN A 145 16.34 1.07 -4.56
N LYS A 146 16.98 0.45 -5.56
CA LYS A 146 17.44 -0.94 -5.49
C LYS A 146 18.66 -1.10 -4.55
N PRO A 147 19.73 -0.28 -4.69
CA PRO A 147 20.81 -0.25 -3.70
C PRO A 147 20.32 0.05 -2.28
N LEU A 148 19.36 0.97 -2.12
CA LEU A 148 18.81 1.32 -0.81
C LEU A 148 18.09 0.13 -0.16
N LEU A 149 17.26 -0.59 -0.91
CA LEU A 149 16.61 -1.81 -0.43
C LEU A 149 17.63 -2.88 -0.03
N ALA A 150 18.67 -3.08 -0.85
CA ALA A 150 19.72 -4.07 -0.55
C ALA A 150 20.42 -3.76 0.78
N ARG A 151 20.78 -2.49 1.03
CA ARG A 151 21.36 -2.05 2.31
C ARG A 151 20.37 -2.20 3.46
N ALA A 152 19.11 -1.85 3.25
CA ALA A 152 18.08 -1.93 4.28
C ALA A 152 17.78 -3.35 4.74
N ARG A 153 18.03 -4.39 3.93
CA ARG A 153 17.88 -5.79 4.36
C ARG A 153 18.75 -6.14 5.56
N LEU A 154 19.92 -5.51 5.72
CA LEU A 154 20.75 -5.65 6.91
C LEU A 154 20.10 -4.98 8.12
N LEU A 155 19.51 -3.79 7.94
CA LEU A 155 18.75 -3.11 8.99
C LEU A 155 17.52 -3.92 9.43
N MET A 156 16.85 -4.59 8.47
CA MET A 156 15.72 -5.48 8.77
C MET A 156 16.16 -6.66 9.63
N ALA A 157 17.35 -7.24 9.40
CA ALA A 157 17.85 -8.35 10.22
C ALA A 157 18.07 -7.94 11.69
N GLY A 158 18.40 -6.67 11.96
CA GLY A 158 18.55 -6.11 13.31
C GLY A 158 17.25 -5.60 13.94
N ASN A 159 16.12 -5.63 13.22
CA ASN A 159 14.82 -5.21 13.72
C ASN A 159 13.89 -6.42 13.78
N THR A 160 13.45 -6.84 14.97
CA THR A 160 12.66 -8.06 15.17
C THR A 160 11.31 -8.05 14.44
N GLU A 161 10.69 -6.88 14.25
CA GLU A 161 9.42 -6.74 13.51
C GLU A 161 9.63 -6.91 12.00
N CYS A 162 10.79 -6.50 11.49
CA CYS A 162 11.13 -6.56 10.08
C CYS A 162 11.91 -7.82 9.67
N ALA A 163 12.59 -8.47 10.61
CA ALA A 163 13.49 -9.58 10.35
C ALA A 163 12.85 -10.75 9.58
N PRO A 164 11.58 -11.12 9.79
CA PRO A 164 10.91 -12.15 9.00
C PRO A 164 10.69 -11.76 7.53
N LEU A 165 10.62 -10.46 7.23
CA LEU A 165 10.30 -9.95 5.90
C LEU A 165 11.54 -9.76 5.01
N ARG A 166 12.75 -9.79 5.58
CA ARG A 166 14.00 -9.38 4.89
C ARG A 166 14.30 -10.14 3.58
N ALA A 167 13.84 -11.38 3.48
CA ALA A 167 14.09 -12.27 2.33
C ALA A 167 12.99 -12.21 1.27
N LEU A 168 11.89 -11.47 1.51
CA LEU A 168 10.80 -11.35 0.56
C LEU A 168 11.23 -10.55 -0.67
N ASN A 169 10.47 -10.75 -1.75
CA ASN A 169 10.58 -9.93 -2.95
C ASN A 169 9.79 -8.65 -2.72
N PHE A 170 10.41 -7.52 -3.03
CA PHE A 170 9.84 -6.20 -2.80
C PHE A 170 9.83 -5.38 -4.10
N SER A 171 8.74 -4.65 -4.32
CA SER A 171 8.65 -3.58 -5.31
C SER A 171 8.41 -2.25 -4.59
N LEU A 172 8.93 -1.16 -5.16
CA LEU A 172 8.72 0.17 -4.60
C LEU A 172 7.27 0.60 -4.86
N ALA A 173 6.54 0.85 -3.76
CA ALA A 173 5.12 1.20 -3.81
C ALA A 173 4.88 2.70 -3.55
N ALA A 174 5.66 3.31 -2.66
CA ALA A 174 5.50 4.73 -2.35
C ALA A 174 6.80 5.43 -1.92
N VAL A 175 6.77 6.76 -1.99
CA VAL A 175 7.72 7.67 -1.32
C VAL A 175 6.96 8.44 -0.25
N ASP A 176 7.56 8.56 0.91
CA ASP A 176 7.01 9.22 2.09
C ASP A 176 7.98 10.30 2.60
N VAL A 177 7.46 11.24 3.40
CA VAL A 177 8.22 12.25 4.12
C VAL A 177 7.67 12.34 5.52
N GLY A 178 8.54 12.22 6.51
CA GLY A 178 8.13 12.31 7.91
C GLY A 178 9.24 11.92 8.86
N ALA A 179 8.89 11.68 10.11
CA ALA A 179 9.86 11.30 11.14
C ALA A 179 9.78 9.79 11.42
N PRO A 180 10.90 9.07 11.49
CA PRO A 180 10.90 7.63 11.82
C PRO A 180 10.39 7.33 13.23
N ARG A 181 10.46 8.31 14.14
CA ARG A 181 10.01 8.25 15.53
C ARG A 181 9.55 9.65 15.97
N PRO A 182 8.72 9.76 17.01
CA PRO A 182 8.37 11.06 17.59
C PRO A 182 9.64 11.89 17.88
N GLN A 183 9.60 13.19 17.57
CA GLN A 183 10.70 14.16 17.77
C GLN A 183 11.95 13.94 16.89
N ALA A 184 11.99 12.94 16.01
CA ALA A 184 13.06 12.83 15.03
C ALA A 184 12.91 13.88 13.92
N GLN A 185 14.02 14.24 13.27
CA GLN A 185 14.00 15.10 12.10
C GLN A 185 13.21 14.44 10.95
N GLU A 186 12.55 15.27 10.14
CA GLU A 186 11.92 14.80 8.92
C GLU A 186 12.96 14.22 7.96
N GLN A 187 12.60 13.08 7.39
CA GLN A 187 13.40 12.28 6.49
C GLN A 187 12.51 11.81 5.34
N TYR A 188 13.11 11.65 4.17
CA TYR A 188 12.48 10.93 3.09
C TYR A 188 12.45 9.44 3.42
N ALA A 189 11.43 8.73 2.95
CA ALA A 189 11.36 7.29 3.04
C ALA A 189 10.91 6.66 1.74
N LEU A 190 11.44 5.46 1.47
CA LEU A 190 10.96 4.58 0.42
C LEU A 190 10.11 3.50 1.07
N VAL A 191 8.88 3.32 0.59
CA VAL A 191 7.98 2.27 1.05
C VAL A 191 7.90 1.18 0.02
N PHE A 192 8.36 0.00 0.40
CA PHE A 192 8.34 -1.19 -0.41
C PHE A 192 7.18 -2.09 0.02
N ARG A 193 6.49 -2.66 -0.98
CA ARG A 193 5.48 -3.69 -0.79
C ARG A 193 6.06 -5.04 -1.21
N SER A 194 5.85 -6.07 -0.39
CA SER A 194 6.28 -7.41 -0.71
C SER A 194 5.30 -8.14 -1.61
N ASP A 195 5.76 -9.25 -2.20
CA ASP A 195 4.93 -10.25 -2.88
C ASP A 195 3.87 -10.92 -1.96
N ARG A 196 4.01 -10.75 -0.63
CA ARG A 196 3.04 -11.21 0.39
C ARG A 196 2.23 -10.08 1.02
N ASP A 197 2.15 -8.94 0.34
CA ASP A 197 1.41 -7.74 0.78
C ASP A 197 1.83 -7.23 2.18
N SER A 198 3.11 -7.39 2.52
CA SER A 198 3.73 -6.79 3.71
C SER A 198 4.53 -5.55 3.32
N TYR A 199 4.68 -4.60 4.23
CA TYR A 199 5.32 -3.32 3.93
C TYR A 199 6.63 -3.13 4.68
N ALA A 200 7.62 -2.56 4.00
CA ALA A 200 8.86 -2.09 4.60
C ALA A 200 9.07 -0.62 4.23
N ARG A 201 9.01 0.25 5.23
CA ARG A 201 9.32 1.67 5.10
C ARG A 201 10.76 1.90 5.53
N ILE A 202 11.60 2.32 4.58
CA ILE A 202 13.03 2.57 4.75
C ILE A 202 13.24 4.08 4.80
N TRP A 203 13.63 4.56 5.96
CA TRP A 203 13.94 5.97 6.21
C TRP A 203 15.36 6.28 5.74
N LEU A 204 15.51 7.40 5.06
CA LEU A 204 16.72 7.79 4.38
C LEU A 204 17.44 8.90 5.16
N ARG A 205 18.76 8.78 5.23
CA ARG A 205 19.62 9.87 5.70
C ARG A 205 20.43 10.39 4.53
N ARG A 206 20.54 11.72 4.41
CA ARG A 206 21.40 12.35 3.42
C ARG A 206 22.87 12.14 3.79
N SER A 207 23.66 11.68 2.83
CA SER A 207 25.10 11.39 2.92
C SER A 207 25.78 12.05 1.72
N GLY A 208 26.28 13.27 1.92
CA GLY A 208 26.74 14.13 0.83
C GLY A 208 25.61 14.45 -0.18
N GLN A 209 25.81 14.08 -1.44
CA GLN A 209 24.83 14.25 -2.53
C GLN A 209 23.95 13.01 -2.76
N GLN A 210 24.04 12.01 -1.88
CA GLN A 210 23.30 10.76 -2.00
C GLN A 210 22.45 10.49 -0.75
N TYR A 211 21.64 9.45 -0.85
CA TYR A 211 20.88 8.91 0.26
C TYR A 211 21.42 7.54 0.68
N ASP A 212 21.47 7.32 1.98
CA ASP A 212 21.72 6.02 2.59
C ASP A 212 20.52 5.54 3.40
N ALA A 213 20.36 4.23 3.48
CA ALA A 213 19.35 3.60 4.31
C ALA A 213 19.75 3.76 5.78
N TRP A 214 18.89 4.39 6.59
CA TRP A 214 19.20 4.74 7.97
C TRP A 214 18.47 3.87 8.97
N THR A 215 17.15 3.80 8.86
CA THR A 215 16.30 2.97 9.74
C THR A 215 15.17 2.34 8.96
N VAL A 216 14.59 1.25 9.47
CA VAL A 216 13.46 0.55 8.85
C VAL A 216 12.33 0.36 9.84
N THR A 217 11.10 0.49 9.34
CA THR A 217 9.86 0.18 10.05
C THR A 217 8.99 -0.69 9.13
N CYS A 218 8.32 -1.71 9.68
CA CYS A 218 7.52 -2.65 8.88
C CYS A 218 6.05 -2.62 9.31
N PRO A 219 5.26 -1.63 8.84
CA PRO A 219 3.88 -1.50 9.25
C PRO A 219 3.00 -2.59 8.60
N PRO A 220 1.86 -2.93 9.23
CA PRO A 220 0.93 -3.91 8.68
C PRO A 220 0.19 -3.40 7.43
N VAL A 221 0.08 -2.08 7.26
CA VAL A 221 -0.62 -1.42 6.15
C VAL A 221 0.07 -0.09 5.79
N LEU A 222 -0.20 0.41 4.57
CA LEU A 222 0.30 1.70 4.07
C LEU A 222 -0.58 2.88 4.47
#